data_AF-A0A5C6S2H9-F1
#
_entry.id   AF-A0A5C6S2H9-F1
#
_cell.length_a   1.000
_cell.length_b   1.000
_cell.length_c   1.000
_cell.angle_alpha   90.00
_cell.angle_beta   90.00
_cell.angle_gamma   90.00
#
_symmetry.space_group_name_H-M   'P 1'
#
loop_
_entity.id
_entity.type
_entity.pdbx_description
1 polymer ?
#
loop_
_entity_poly.entity_id
_entity_poly.type
_entity_poly.pdbx_seq_one_letter_code
_entity_poly.pdbx_strand_id
1 'polypeptide(L)'
;MNRITMFTAIGAVAFALAGCTVEEDPITKAEADVLADETMAPAAPEAASGAVAPANSLNGSYNLRSSECGQAASEGALTVEGTRFSFYEAQCNAVSTTIKGDAAETQLSCGGEGQAFTRLVLLRLSPGTMQMEENGVNLRYYRCPTPGA
;
A
#
# COMPACT_ATOMS: atom_id res chain seq x y z
N MET A 1 -47.99 -16.10 -17.19
CA MET A 1 -47.46 -17.00 -16.14
C MET A 1 -46.28 -17.75 -16.74
N ASN A 2 -45.14 -17.85 -16.06
CA ASN A 2 -44.04 -18.73 -16.45
C ASN A 2 -43.47 -19.40 -15.18
N ARG A 3 -43.03 -20.66 -15.25
CA ARG A 3 -42.64 -21.47 -14.09
C ARG A 3 -41.15 -21.83 -14.10
N ILE A 4 -40.61 -22.16 -12.92
CA ILE A 4 -39.19 -22.44 -12.65
C ILE A 4 -38.97 -23.96 -12.51
N THR A 5 -37.92 -24.47 -13.17
CA THR A 5 -37.40 -25.86 -13.08
C THR A 5 -35.96 -25.86 -13.63
N MET A 6 -34.94 -26.56 -13.12
CA MET A 6 -34.50 -26.95 -11.76
C MET A 6 -33.01 -27.39 -11.87
N PHE A 7 -32.32 -27.66 -10.75
CA PHE A 7 -30.98 -28.29 -10.71
C PHE A 7 -31.09 -29.83 -10.99
N THR A 8 -30.09 -30.72 -11.03
CA THR A 8 -28.67 -30.77 -10.55
C THR A 8 -27.93 -31.84 -11.44
N ALA A 9 -26.68 -32.34 -11.28
CA ALA A 9 -25.59 -32.32 -10.29
C ALA A 9 -24.22 -32.58 -10.98
N ILE A 10 -23.13 -32.75 -10.20
CA ILE A 10 -21.78 -33.17 -10.65
C ILE A 10 -21.30 -34.32 -9.74
N GLY A 11 -20.55 -35.30 -10.29
CA GLY A 11 -20.01 -36.45 -9.55
C GLY A 11 -18.58 -36.28 -9.05
N ALA A 12 -18.14 -37.16 -8.14
CA ALA A 12 -16.81 -37.15 -7.53
C ALA A 12 -16.06 -38.47 -7.76
N VAL A 13 -14.72 -38.42 -7.80
CA VAL A 13 -13.81 -39.56 -7.96
C VAL A 13 -12.74 -39.50 -6.87
N ALA A 14 -12.39 -40.64 -6.29
CA ALA A 14 -11.34 -40.76 -5.28
C ALA A 14 -10.14 -41.57 -5.83
N PHE A 15 -8.93 -41.17 -5.46
CA PHE A 15 -7.69 -41.89 -5.72
C PHE A 15 -7.07 -42.40 -4.42
N ALA A 16 -6.43 -43.57 -4.47
CA ALA A 16 -5.64 -44.13 -3.37
C ALA A 16 -4.15 -44.11 -3.76
N LEU A 17 -3.28 -43.95 -2.77
CA LEU A 17 -1.82 -43.98 -2.93
C LEU A 17 -1.23 -45.13 -2.11
N ALA A 18 -0.31 -45.87 -2.71
CA ALA A 18 0.53 -46.86 -2.02
C ALA A 18 1.87 -46.23 -1.65
N GLY A 19 2.44 -46.61 -0.51
CA GLY A 19 3.75 -46.15 -0.05
C GLY A 19 4.88 -47.08 -0.50
N CYS A 20 6.06 -46.50 -0.70
CA CYS A 20 7.33 -47.21 -0.82
C CYS A 20 8.28 -46.70 0.27
N THR A 21 9.01 -47.61 0.92
CA THR A 21 10.08 -47.30 1.86
C THR A 21 11.44 -47.39 1.15
N VAL A 22 12.37 -46.53 1.55
CA VAL A 22 13.78 -46.59 1.15
C VAL A 22 14.59 -46.77 2.43
N GLU A 23 15.61 -47.64 2.37
CA GLU A 23 16.58 -47.86 3.45
C GLU A 23 17.90 -47.18 3.05
N GLU A 24 18.46 -46.40 3.96
CA GLU A 24 19.68 -45.59 3.75
C GLU A 24 20.73 -45.98 4.80
N ASP A 25 21.91 -46.43 4.34
CA ASP A 25 23.04 -46.78 5.21
C ASP A 25 23.74 -45.50 5.75
N PRO A 26 24.04 -45.41 7.06
CA PRO A 26 24.61 -44.21 7.67
C PRO A 26 26.12 -44.07 7.44
N ILE A 27 26.52 -42.94 6.85
CA ILE A 27 27.92 -42.48 6.71
C ILE A 27 28.65 -42.31 8.06
N THR A 28 29.98 -42.43 8.04
CA THR A 28 30.74 -42.52 9.30
C THR A 28 31.13 -41.15 9.87
N LYS A 29 31.19 -41.06 11.21
CA LYS A 29 31.49 -39.80 11.91
C LYS A 29 32.82 -39.16 11.47
N ALA A 30 33.83 -39.96 11.16
CA ALA A 30 35.16 -39.47 10.80
C ALA A 30 35.17 -38.64 9.50
N GLU A 31 34.22 -38.89 8.59
CA GLU A 31 34.09 -38.15 7.33
C GLU A 31 33.40 -36.79 7.53
N ALA A 32 32.61 -36.63 8.59
CA ALA A 32 31.90 -35.40 8.91
C ALA A 32 32.81 -34.34 9.59
N ASP A 33 33.71 -34.76 10.50
CA ASP A 33 34.57 -33.83 11.25
C ASP A 33 35.59 -33.10 10.35
N VAL A 34 36.04 -33.71 9.24
CA VAL A 34 37.06 -33.11 8.33
C VAL A 34 36.49 -31.99 7.45
N LEU A 35 35.18 -31.97 7.19
CA LEU A 35 34.56 -31.00 6.28
C LEU A 35 34.26 -29.63 6.92
N ALA A 36 34.47 -29.48 8.23
CA ALA A 36 33.95 -28.36 9.01
C ALA A 36 34.88 -27.14 9.12
N ASP A 37 36.18 -27.28 8.85
CA ASP A 37 37.20 -26.28 9.24
C ASP A 37 37.36 -25.11 8.23
N GLU A 38 37.19 -25.35 6.93
CA GLU A 38 37.53 -24.38 5.86
C GLU A 38 36.39 -23.44 5.42
N THR A 39 35.44 -23.06 6.30
CA THR A 39 34.30 -22.16 5.91
C THR A 39 34.06 -20.95 6.84
N MET A 40 35.11 -20.18 7.12
CA MET A 40 34.92 -18.80 7.63
C MET A 40 34.44 -17.87 6.49
N ALA A 41 33.15 -17.51 6.52
CA ALA A 41 32.57 -16.56 5.58
C ALA A 41 33.11 -15.12 5.77
N PRO A 42 33.22 -14.30 4.70
CA PRO A 42 33.59 -12.89 4.82
C PRO A 42 32.53 -12.08 5.60
N ALA A 43 32.96 -11.00 6.24
CA ALA A 43 32.08 -10.12 7.01
C ALA A 43 30.95 -9.54 6.14
N ALA A 44 29.73 -9.51 6.69
CA ALA A 44 28.56 -8.99 5.99
C ALA A 44 28.69 -7.48 5.71
N PRO A 45 28.28 -6.99 4.52
CA PRO A 45 28.23 -5.56 4.22
C PRO A 45 27.31 -4.81 5.18
N GLU A 46 27.71 -3.60 5.60
CA GLU A 46 26.86 -2.73 6.41
C GLU A 46 25.61 -2.32 5.62
N ALA A 47 24.44 -2.64 6.15
CA ALA A 47 23.18 -2.33 5.49
C ALA A 47 22.88 -0.83 5.55
N ALA A 48 22.97 -0.15 4.40
CA ALA A 48 22.62 1.26 4.22
C ALA A 48 21.10 1.51 4.41
N SER A 49 20.65 1.40 5.66
CA SER A 49 19.26 1.24 6.07
C SER A 49 18.52 2.57 6.19
N GLY A 50 18.57 3.37 5.13
CA GLY A 50 17.63 4.48 4.96
C GLY A 50 16.21 3.91 4.84
N ALA A 51 15.29 4.41 5.64
CA ALA A 51 13.90 3.95 5.60
C ALA A 51 13.26 4.35 4.27
N VAL A 52 13.17 3.39 3.33
CA VAL A 52 12.44 3.57 2.07
C VAL A 52 10.96 3.81 2.43
N ALA A 53 10.50 5.05 2.26
CA ALA A 53 9.10 5.38 2.47
C ALA A 53 8.24 4.48 1.56
N PRO A 54 7.23 3.77 2.09
CA PRO A 54 6.48 2.81 1.31
C PRO A 54 5.80 3.51 0.13
N ALA A 55 5.85 2.92 -1.06
CA ALA A 55 5.30 3.50 -2.29
C ALA A 55 3.79 3.85 -2.20
N ASN A 56 3.09 3.24 -1.25
CA ASN A 56 1.69 3.48 -0.93
C ASN A 56 1.49 4.48 0.24
N SER A 57 2.50 5.29 0.58
CA SER A 57 2.33 6.38 1.55
C SER A 57 1.54 7.53 0.93
N LEU A 58 0.54 8.03 1.65
CA LEU A 58 -0.18 9.25 1.29
C LEU A 58 0.73 10.49 1.33
N ASN A 59 1.87 10.45 2.03
CA ASN A 59 2.79 11.58 2.14
C ASN A 59 3.29 12.06 0.76
N GLY A 60 3.35 13.38 0.57
CA GLY A 60 3.89 14.01 -0.64
C GLY A 60 3.16 15.30 -1.04
N SER A 61 3.66 15.95 -2.08
CA SER A 61 2.97 17.07 -2.73
C SER A 61 2.19 16.59 -3.96
N TYR A 62 1.03 17.19 -4.19
CA TYR A 62 0.07 16.84 -5.22
C TYR A 62 -0.56 18.10 -5.82
N ASN A 63 -1.08 17.97 -7.05
CA ASN A 63 -1.95 18.98 -7.65
C ASN A 63 -3.05 18.33 -8.50
N LEU A 64 -4.25 18.91 -8.57
CA LEU A 64 -5.31 18.53 -9.52
C LEU A 64 -4.89 18.70 -10.99
N ARG A 65 -3.88 19.54 -11.28
CA ARG A 65 -3.30 19.76 -12.61
C ARG A 65 -1.79 19.51 -12.54
N SER A 66 -1.28 18.51 -13.27
CA SER A 66 0.15 18.18 -13.28
C SER A 66 1.05 19.33 -13.77
N SER A 67 0.53 20.22 -14.62
CA SER A 67 1.20 21.45 -15.08
C SER A 67 1.38 22.52 -13.99
N GLU A 68 0.68 22.39 -12.86
CA GLU A 68 0.74 23.31 -11.72
C GLU A 68 1.50 22.71 -10.52
N CYS A 69 2.19 21.59 -10.73
CA CYS A 69 3.09 21.02 -9.73
C CYS A 69 4.22 22.00 -9.35
N GLY A 70 4.46 22.13 -8.04
CA GLY A 70 5.38 23.12 -7.47
C GLY A 70 4.78 24.54 -7.32
N GLN A 71 3.62 24.83 -7.91
CA GLN A 71 2.96 26.12 -7.77
C GLN A 71 2.13 26.15 -6.48
N ALA A 72 2.72 26.64 -5.38
CA ALA A 72 2.06 26.74 -4.07
C ALA A 72 0.81 27.65 -4.06
N ALA A 73 0.64 28.51 -5.08
CA ALA A 73 -0.52 29.37 -5.27
C ALA A 73 -1.64 28.75 -6.14
N SER A 74 -1.53 27.48 -6.52
CA SER A 74 -2.60 26.78 -7.25
C SER A 74 -3.71 26.34 -6.29
N GLU A 75 -4.96 26.70 -6.61
CA GLU A 75 -6.19 26.21 -5.96
C GLU A 75 -6.24 24.67 -5.85
N GLY A 76 -5.62 23.98 -6.82
CA GLY A 76 -5.54 22.53 -6.88
C GLY A 76 -4.43 21.89 -6.04
N ALA A 77 -3.61 22.68 -5.34
CA ALA A 77 -2.48 22.18 -4.56
C ALA A 77 -2.91 21.45 -3.28
N LEU A 78 -2.22 20.35 -2.98
CA LEU A 78 -2.35 19.59 -1.73
C LEU A 78 -1.00 19.00 -1.32
N THR A 79 -0.56 19.27 -0.09
CA THR A 79 0.59 18.59 0.52
C THR A 79 0.12 17.76 1.72
N VAL A 80 0.53 16.49 1.78
CA VAL A 80 0.19 15.54 2.85
C VAL A 80 1.46 15.16 3.62
N GLU A 81 1.41 15.29 4.93
CA GLU A 81 2.52 15.05 5.86
C GLU A 81 2.02 14.27 7.09
N GLY A 82 2.10 12.94 7.04
CA GLY A 82 1.58 12.06 8.09
C GLY A 82 0.06 12.15 8.16
N THR A 83 -0.46 12.75 9.23
CA THR A 83 -1.89 13.03 9.40
C THR A 83 -2.31 14.41 8.89
N ARG A 84 -1.37 15.30 8.54
CA ARG A 84 -1.66 16.69 8.12
C ARG A 84 -1.94 16.74 6.62
N PHE A 85 -3.03 17.41 6.23
CA PHE A 85 -3.41 17.69 4.85
C PHE A 85 -3.48 19.21 4.67
N SER A 86 -2.60 19.78 3.86
CA SER A 86 -2.56 21.21 3.58
C SER A 86 -3.03 21.47 2.15
N PHE A 87 -4.26 21.94 2.01
CA PHE A 87 -4.83 22.46 0.77
C PHE A 87 -4.49 23.95 0.62
N TYR A 88 -4.79 24.55 -0.52
CA TYR A 88 -4.53 25.97 -0.82
C TYR A 88 -5.02 26.95 0.27
N GLU A 89 -6.31 26.88 0.65
CA GLU A 89 -6.93 27.79 1.64
C GLU A 89 -7.29 27.12 2.98
N ALA A 90 -7.06 25.82 3.11
CA ALA A 90 -7.49 25.04 4.27
C ALA A 90 -6.43 24.04 4.74
N GLN A 91 -6.24 23.95 6.04
CA GLN A 91 -5.34 23.00 6.67
C GLN A 91 -6.12 22.06 7.60
N CYS A 92 -5.96 20.76 7.37
CA CYS A 92 -6.68 19.71 8.07
C CYS A 92 -5.73 18.71 8.73
N ASN A 93 -6.27 17.98 9.71
CA ASN A 93 -5.63 16.80 10.28
C ASN A 93 -6.62 15.61 10.24
N ALA A 94 -6.12 14.44 9.87
CA ALA A 94 -6.88 13.18 9.97
C ALA A 94 -7.15 12.85 11.44
N VAL A 95 -8.44 12.76 11.80
CA VAL A 95 -8.91 12.43 13.15
C VAL A 95 -9.41 10.98 13.27
N SER A 96 -9.82 10.38 12.15
CA SER A 96 -10.07 8.94 12.04
C SER A 96 -9.87 8.46 10.60
N THR A 97 -9.48 7.21 10.43
CA THR A 97 -9.34 6.55 9.13
C THR A 97 -9.83 5.10 9.22
N THR A 98 -10.69 4.70 8.28
CA THR A 98 -11.23 3.33 8.15
C THR A 98 -10.90 2.78 6.77
N ILE A 99 -10.25 1.62 6.70
CA ILE A 99 -9.96 0.96 5.41
C ILE A 99 -11.22 0.26 4.89
N LYS A 100 -11.56 0.52 3.62
CA LYS A 100 -12.72 -0.02 2.90
C LYS A 100 -12.26 -0.62 1.58
N GLY A 101 -11.78 -1.86 1.64
CA GLY A 101 -11.20 -2.55 0.47
C GLY A 101 -9.88 -1.91 0.03
N ASP A 102 -9.83 -1.41 -1.20
CA ASP A 102 -8.69 -0.70 -1.78
C ASP A 102 -8.65 0.81 -1.44
N ALA A 103 -9.62 1.29 -0.64
CA ALA A 103 -9.75 2.69 -0.27
C ALA A 103 -9.57 2.94 1.24
N ALA A 104 -9.21 4.16 1.62
CA ALA A 104 -9.18 4.64 3.00
C ALA A 104 -10.17 5.79 3.18
N GLU A 105 -11.25 5.56 3.92
CA GLU A 105 -12.19 6.61 4.33
C GLU A 105 -11.59 7.37 5.52
N THR A 106 -11.25 8.64 5.32
CA THR A 106 -10.61 9.48 6.33
C THR A 106 -11.51 10.66 6.68
N GLN A 107 -11.74 10.85 7.97
CA GLN A 107 -12.34 12.06 8.51
C GLN A 107 -11.23 13.08 8.80
N LEU A 108 -11.37 14.27 8.21
CA LEU A 108 -10.44 15.38 8.34
C LEU A 108 -11.10 16.49 9.18
N SER A 109 -10.46 16.89 10.27
CA SER A 109 -10.80 18.12 11.00
C SER A 109 -9.99 19.27 10.41
N CYS A 110 -10.66 20.32 9.93
CA CYS A 110 -10.11 21.37 9.08
C CYS A 110 -10.28 22.77 9.68
N GLY A 111 -9.32 23.64 9.41
CA GLY A 111 -9.45 25.09 9.56
C GLY A 111 -9.04 25.82 8.29
N GLY A 112 -9.80 26.85 7.90
CA GLY A 112 -9.58 27.69 6.73
C GLY A 112 -10.42 28.95 6.82
N GLU A 113 -9.95 30.09 6.30
CA GLU A 113 -10.65 31.39 6.33
C GLU A 113 -11.16 31.85 7.72
N GLY A 114 -10.53 31.39 8.81
CA GLY A 114 -10.97 31.65 10.19
C GLY A 114 -12.16 30.80 10.66
N GLN A 115 -12.66 29.88 9.83
CA GLN A 115 -13.69 28.90 10.17
C GLN A 115 -13.09 27.52 10.46
N ALA A 116 -13.81 26.71 11.25
CA ALA A 116 -13.49 25.32 11.52
C ALA A 116 -14.60 24.41 10.98
N PHE A 117 -14.23 23.32 10.31
CA PHE A 117 -15.16 22.43 9.61
C PHE A 117 -14.60 21.01 9.50
N THR A 118 -15.44 20.06 9.07
CA THR A 118 -15.06 18.65 8.93
C THR A 118 -15.30 18.20 7.50
N ARG A 119 -14.33 17.48 6.93
CA ARG A 119 -14.43 16.80 5.63
C ARG A 119 -14.41 15.29 5.81
N LEU A 120 -15.13 14.56 4.97
CA LEU A 120 -15.08 13.10 4.92
C LEU A 120 -14.65 12.70 3.50
N VAL A 121 -13.46 12.13 3.38
CA VAL A 121 -12.83 11.84 2.09
C VAL A 121 -12.55 10.36 1.94
N LEU A 122 -12.87 9.77 0.78
CA LEU A 122 -12.50 8.41 0.43
C LEU A 122 -11.28 8.43 -0.50
N LEU A 123 -10.13 8.00 0.02
CA LEU A 123 -8.84 8.08 -0.67
C LEU A 123 -8.49 6.73 -1.31
N ARG A 124 -8.13 6.74 -2.60
CA ARG A 124 -7.59 5.59 -3.34
C ARG A 124 -6.25 5.98 -3.95
N LEU A 125 -5.19 5.26 -3.59
CA LEU A 125 -3.86 5.49 -4.15
C LEU A 125 -3.64 4.68 -5.43
N SER A 126 -2.81 5.20 -6.32
CA SER A 126 -2.37 4.54 -7.56
C SER A 126 -0.98 5.07 -7.95
N PRO A 127 -0.22 4.39 -8.83
CA PRO A 127 1.06 4.90 -9.30
C PRO A 127 0.94 6.34 -9.83
N GLY A 128 1.71 7.26 -9.25
CA GLY A 128 1.72 8.69 -9.62
C GLY A 128 0.44 9.48 -9.34
N THR A 129 -0.62 8.90 -8.75
CA THR A 129 -1.91 9.59 -8.57
C THR A 129 -2.62 9.19 -7.27
N MET A 130 -3.45 10.12 -6.76
CA MET A 130 -4.41 9.87 -5.70
C MET A 130 -5.80 10.26 -6.20
N GLN A 131 -6.78 9.38 -6.04
CA GLN A 131 -8.19 9.73 -6.23
C GLN A 131 -8.79 10.00 -4.85
N MET A 132 -9.37 11.19 -4.70
CA MET A 132 -10.04 11.66 -3.49
C MET A 132 -11.51 11.86 -3.85
N GLU A 133 -12.41 11.09 -3.23
CA GLU A 133 -13.84 11.29 -3.38
C GLU A 133 -14.41 11.99 -2.14
N GLU A 134 -15.20 13.04 -2.36
CA GLU A 134 -15.82 13.85 -1.31
C GLU A 134 -17.20 14.33 -1.79
N ASN A 135 -18.24 14.15 -0.97
CA ASN A 135 -19.62 14.56 -1.29
C ASN A 135 -20.13 14.06 -2.67
N GLY A 136 -19.61 12.92 -3.15
CA GLY A 136 -19.93 12.34 -4.48
C GLY A 136 -19.13 12.93 -5.65
N VAL A 137 -18.24 13.89 -5.41
CA VAL A 137 -17.29 14.43 -6.40
C VAL A 137 -15.98 13.64 -6.32
N ASN A 138 -15.51 13.10 -7.44
CA ASN A 138 -14.23 12.39 -7.51
C ASN A 138 -13.15 13.28 -8.10
N LEU A 139 -12.13 13.60 -7.30
CA LEU A 139 -10.99 14.45 -7.65
C LEU A 139 -9.75 13.60 -7.90
N ARG A 140 -9.11 13.77 -9.07
CA ARG A 140 -7.83 13.13 -9.38
C ARG A 140 -6.67 14.09 -9.13
N TYR A 141 -5.94 13.85 -8.05
CA TYR A 141 -4.67 14.49 -7.74
C TYR A 141 -3.52 13.75 -8.43
N TYR A 142 -2.69 14.48 -9.15
CA TYR A 142 -1.39 14.02 -9.65
C TYR A 142 -0.36 14.20 -8.54
N ARG A 143 0.45 13.17 -8.25
CA ARG A 143 1.61 13.30 -7.37
C ARG A 143 2.67 14.13 -8.09
N CYS A 144 3.11 15.22 -7.47
CA CYS A 144 4.16 16.06 -8.02
C CYS A 144 5.55 15.42 -7.83
N PRO A 145 6.49 15.61 -8.76
CA PRO A 145 7.85 15.12 -8.60
C PRO A 145 8.54 15.83 -7.43
N THR A 146 9.27 15.08 -6.62
CA THR A 146 10.14 15.64 -5.58
C THR A 146 11.26 16.45 -6.26
N PRO A 147 11.57 17.69 -5.82
CA PRO A 147 12.72 18.42 -6.34
C PRO A 147 14.02 17.65 -6.08
N GLY A 148 14.77 17.32 -7.15
CA GLY A 148 16.04 16.59 -7.06
C GLY A 148 15.96 15.06 -7.22
N ALA A 149 14.90 14.54 -7.83
CA ALA A 149 14.82 13.18 -8.36
C ALA A 149 15.25 13.11 -9.85
#